data_AF-A0A015LJH1-F1
#
_entry.id   AF-A0A015LJH1-F1
#
_cell.length_a   1.000
_cell.length_b   1.000
_cell.length_c   1.000
_cell.angle_alpha   90.00
_cell.angle_beta   90.00
_cell.angle_gamma   90.00
#
_symmetry.space_group_name_H-M   'P 1'
#
loop_
_entity.id
_entity.type
_entity.pdbx_description
1 polymer ?
#
loop_
_entity_poly.entity_id
_entity_poly.type
_entity_poly.pdbx_seq_one_letter_code
_entity_poly.pdbx_strand_id
1 'polypeptide(L)'
;MRNGRIQLINNLYGSMLKEVATFENHNTVNKKSSEVTPYDYFENIERYHGFSKAINKIWVNHVKILLSCYQKLTSIIHNTKMAPYKKVEAAVSSLYQAKSSGSSSLASTSLDSAISETQLTFQETFSQMGISIPQIDQKIYLDVFFEIINIQKILYHEVLFIIENVVLFIFAETNKKCKKLWKIFADNLQLSIQDHLCTIRQIAESTHHIRHYLSANVELIELHANMLKLQLKCPPNGIVDNKLQTCTMEKCEDIKKFIINMIKYCTDNDIKKEFKDYILKKLSDLQKKFDEIKTYAEDVSKTITFEEELEIRRVMQTEFKSSGHWYDCPNGHPYTIGECGRAWEKSVCPECNAEIGGESHKLSAGNRERQNLAAP
;
A
#
# COMPACT_ATOMS: atom_id res chain seq x y z
N MET A 1 0.88 -9.44 20.39
CA MET A 1 1.05 -8.28 19.48
C MET A 1 0.73 -6.92 20.13
N ARG A 2 -0.37 -6.72 20.87
CA ARG A 2 -0.72 -5.41 21.50
C ARG A 2 0.39 -4.81 22.39
N ASN A 3 0.97 -5.58 23.32
CA ASN A 3 2.06 -5.08 24.16
C ASN A 3 3.34 -4.76 23.37
N GLY A 4 3.62 -5.52 22.29
CA GLY A 4 4.76 -5.27 21.40
C GLY A 4 4.62 -3.97 20.61
N ARG A 5 3.42 -3.64 20.13
CA ARG A 5 3.15 -2.38 19.41
C ARG A 5 3.30 -1.14 20.28
N ILE A 6 2.86 -1.18 21.54
CA ILE A 6 3.04 -0.07 22.49
C ILE A 6 4.53 0.12 22.81
N GLN A 7 5.25 -0.99 23.04
CA GLN A 7 6.69 -0.96 23.29
C GLN A 7 7.48 -0.44 22.08
N LEU A 8 7.08 -0.81 20.86
CA LEU A 8 7.66 -0.30 19.61
C LEU A 8 7.58 1.23 19.55
N ILE A 9 6.39 1.81 19.75
CA ILE A 9 6.20 3.26 19.67
C ILE A 9 7.01 3.99 20.75
N ASN A 10 7.01 3.48 21.99
CA ASN A 10 7.79 4.08 23.08
C ASN A 10 9.30 4.06 22.80
N ASN A 11 9.81 2.95 22.25
CA ASN A 11 11.22 2.84 21.89
C ASN A 11 11.60 3.75 20.73
N LEU A 12 10.75 3.84 19.70
CA LEU A 12 10.94 4.75 18.58
C LEU A 12 10.97 6.21 19.06
N TYR A 13 10.04 6.60 19.93
CA TYR A 13 10.01 7.93 20.53
C TYR A 13 11.29 8.25 21.31
N GLY A 14 11.72 7.34 22.20
CA GLY A 14 12.94 7.51 22.98
C GLY A 14 14.22 7.61 22.14
N SER A 15 14.22 7.03 20.93
CA SER A 15 15.32 7.13 19.97
C SER A 15 15.28 8.41 19.14
N MET A 16 14.08 8.87 18.74
CA MET A 16 13.90 10.11 17.97
C MET A 16 14.28 11.37 18.76
N LEU A 17 14.21 11.32 20.10
CA LEU A 17 14.63 12.40 20.99
C LEU A 17 16.16 12.51 21.16
N LYS A 18 16.94 11.47 20.78
CA LYS A 18 18.37 11.36 21.13
C LYS A 18 19.34 11.52 19.96
N GLU A 19 18.87 11.54 18.71
CA GLU A 19 19.73 11.64 17.52
C GLU A 19 19.35 12.85 16.65
N VAL A 20 20.31 13.76 16.45
CA VAL A 20 20.26 14.76 15.38
C VAL A 20 20.62 14.02 14.08
N ALA A 21 19.61 13.77 13.24
CA ALA A 21 19.77 12.97 12.04
C ALA A 21 20.68 13.65 11.00
N THR A 22 21.90 13.15 10.85
CA THR A 22 22.72 13.32 9.64
C THR A 22 22.29 12.26 8.63
N PHE A 23 21.79 12.72 7.48
CA PHE A 23 21.20 11.88 6.44
C PHE A 23 22.20 11.67 5.29
N GLU A 24 22.57 10.42 5.03
CA GLU A 24 23.18 10.04 3.75
C GLU A 24 22.13 9.35 2.87
N ASN A 25 21.85 9.96 1.72
CA ASN A 25 20.99 9.39 0.68
C ASN A 25 21.74 8.24 0.00
N HIS A 26 21.56 7.01 0.46
CA HIS A 26 21.98 5.82 -0.29
C HIS A 26 20.80 5.29 -1.10
N ASN A 27 20.47 6.01 -2.17
CA ASN A 27 19.68 5.43 -3.25
C ASN A 27 20.62 4.56 -4.08
N THR A 28 20.47 3.24 -3.98
CA THR A 28 20.50 2.33 -5.15
C THR A 28 20.40 0.88 -4.67
N VAL A 29 19.23 0.27 -4.85
CA VAL A 29 19.17 -1.19 -4.95
C VAL A 29 19.14 -1.53 -6.43
N ASN A 30 20.22 -2.17 -6.87
CA ASN A 30 20.31 -2.78 -8.19
C ASN A 30 19.37 -3.99 -8.21
N LYS A 31 18.11 -3.76 -8.62
CA LYS A 31 16.95 -4.68 -8.57
C LYS A 31 17.03 -5.83 -9.59
N LYS A 32 18.23 -6.34 -9.91
CA LYS A 32 18.47 -7.12 -11.14
C LYS A 32 18.76 -8.62 -11.00
N SER A 33 18.58 -9.25 -9.84
CA SER A 33 19.01 -10.66 -9.69
C SER A 33 18.10 -11.62 -8.91
N SER A 34 16.94 -11.21 -8.40
CA SER A 34 16.05 -12.13 -7.68
C SER A 34 14.57 -11.85 -7.97
N GLU A 35 13.81 -12.91 -8.26
CA GLU A 35 12.36 -12.90 -8.48
C GLU A 35 11.58 -12.51 -7.21
N VAL A 36 12.15 -12.82 -6.05
CA VAL A 36 11.64 -12.41 -4.74
C VAL A 36 12.56 -11.33 -4.19
N THR A 37 11.97 -10.23 -3.72
CA THR A 37 12.68 -9.15 -3.03
C THR A 37 13.38 -9.74 -1.80
N PRO A 38 14.71 -9.58 -1.65
CA PRO A 38 15.44 -10.19 -0.53
C PRO A 38 14.92 -9.71 0.82
N TYR A 39 14.90 -10.59 1.83
CA TYR A 39 14.47 -10.20 3.18
C TYR A 39 15.35 -9.09 3.79
N ASP A 40 16.66 -9.05 3.45
CA ASP A 40 17.62 -8.01 3.86
C ASP A 40 17.15 -6.61 3.46
N TYR A 41 16.38 -6.49 2.36
CA TYR A 41 15.81 -5.21 1.92
C TYR A 41 14.80 -4.63 2.92
N PHE A 42 14.09 -5.49 3.66
CA PHE A 42 13.13 -5.09 4.70
C PHE A 42 13.73 -5.12 6.10
N GLU A 43 14.81 -5.87 6.29
CA GLU A 43 15.57 -5.88 7.54
C GLU A 43 16.40 -4.61 7.70
N ASN A 44 17.17 -4.25 6.68
CA ASN A 44 18.19 -3.22 6.76
C ASN A 44 17.66 -1.85 6.30
N ILE A 45 16.73 -1.30 7.09
CA ILE A 45 16.08 -0.03 6.76
C ILE A 45 17.04 1.16 6.83
N GLU A 46 18.14 1.04 7.57
CA GLU A 46 19.24 1.99 7.52
C GLU A 46 19.86 2.06 6.13
N ARG A 47 20.30 0.92 5.59
CA ARG A 47 21.01 0.85 4.31
C ARG A 47 20.14 1.23 3.12
N TYR A 48 18.89 0.77 3.10
CA TYR A 48 18.05 0.85 1.89
C TYR A 48 17.00 1.96 1.93
N HIS A 49 16.65 2.46 3.12
CA HIS A 49 15.54 3.40 3.29
C HIS A 49 15.93 4.65 4.10
N GLY A 50 17.21 4.82 4.43
CA GLY A 50 17.75 6.07 5.00
C GLY A 50 17.42 6.31 6.48
N PHE A 51 17.08 5.26 7.24
CA PHE A 51 16.86 5.37 8.68
C PHE A 51 18.16 5.36 9.48
N SER A 52 18.13 5.80 10.74
CA SER A 52 19.30 5.70 11.63
C SER A 52 19.53 4.27 12.12
N LYS A 53 20.77 3.97 12.55
CA LYS A 53 21.16 2.70 13.19
C LYS A 53 20.25 2.33 14.36
N ALA A 54 19.88 3.32 15.18
CA ALA A 54 19.05 3.09 16.35
C ALA A 54 17.62 2.69 15.97
N ILE A 55 17.02 3.37 14.99
CA ILE A 55 15.68 3.03 14.46
C ILE A 55 15.70 1.65 13.80
N ASN A 56 16.74 1.35 13.01
CA ASN A 56 16.92 0.04 12.37
C ASN A 56 16.95 -1.08 13.41
N LYS A 57 17.71 -0.92 14.50
CA LYS A 57 17.77 -1.92 15.58
C LYS A 57 16.42 -2.15 16.25
N ILE A 58 15.63 -1.10 16.48
CA ILE A 58 14.29 -1.20 17.05
C ILE A 58 13.35 -1.95 16.09
N TRP A 59 13.38 -1.60 14.80
CA TRP A 59 12.59 -2.24 13.76
C TRP A 59 12.92 -3.73 13.64
N VAL A 60 14.20 -4.08 13.46
CA VAL A 60 14.64 -5.48 13.31
C VAL A 60 14.23 -6.32 14.52
N ASN A 61 14.35 -5.78 15.74
CA ASN A 61 13.92 -6.50 16.93
C ASN A 61 12.41 -6.76 16.95
N HIS A 62 11.59 -5.81 16.46
CA HIS A 62 10.14 -5.95 16.38
C HIS A 62 9.71 -7.00 15.35
N VAL A 63 10.35 -7.02 14.18
CA VAL A 63 9.93 -7.89 13.05
C VAL A 63 10.78 -9.16 12.88
N LYS A 64 11.73 -9.43 13.80
CA LYS A 64 12.70 -10.54 13.71
C LYS A 64 12.09 -11.89 13.35
N ILE A 65 10.97 -12.24 14.00
CA ILE A 65 10.30 -13.52 13.78
C ILE A 65 9.76 -13.60 12.35
N LEU A 66 9.13 -12.53 11.86
CA LEU A 66 8.59 -12.43 10.51
C LEU A 66 9.70 -12.54 9.46
N LEU A 67 10.81 -11.83 9.66
CA LEU A 67 11.97 -11.88 8.75
C LEU A 67 12.62 -13.27 8.71
N SER A 68 12.71 -13.95 9.86
CA SER A 68 13.21 -15.34 9.90
C SER A 68 12.31 -16.30 9.12
N CYS A 69 10.99 -16.14 9.23
CA CYS A 69 10.04 -16.90 8.41
C CYS A 69 10.19 -16.59 6.93
N TYR A 70 10.32 -15.30 6.57
CA TYR A 70 10.54 -14.85 5.20
C TYR A 70 11.76 -15.55 4.58
N GLN A 71 12.90 -15.52 5.28
CA GLN A 71 14.15 -16.14 4.83
C GLN A 71 13.99 -17.64 4.58
N LYS A 72 13.30 -18.35 5.47
CA LYS A 72 13.00 -19.79 5.30
C LYS A 72 12.14 -20.03 4.05
N LEU A 73 11.09 -19.24 3.85
CA LEU A 73 10.20 -19.36 2.69
C LEU A 73 10.93 -19.03 1.38
N THR A 74 11.78 -18.00 1.34
CA THR A 74 12.60 -17.69 0.16
C THR A 74 13.53 -18.85 -0.19
N SER A 75 14.09 -19.54 0.81
CA SER A 75 14.92 -20.74 0.60
C SER A 75 14.11 -21.89 -0.01
N ILE A 76 12.85 -22.06 0.40
CA ILE A 76 11.94 -23.06 -0.17
C ILE A 76 11.63 -22.72 -1.63
N ILE A 77 11.32 -21.46 -1.97
CA ILE A 77 11.07 -21.01 -3.35
C ILE A 77 12.26 -21.29 -4.26
N HIS A 78 13.47 -20.99 -3.80
CA HIS A 78 14.68 -21.26 -4.58
C HIS A 78 14.81 -22.76 -4.89
N ASN A 79 14.54 -23.63 -3.90
CA ASN A 79 14.65 -25.08 -4.05
C ASN A 79 13.55 -25.67 -4.95
N THR A 80 12.30 -25.18 -4.86
CA THR A 80 11.20 -25.65 -5.73
C THR A 80 11.36 -25.16 -7.18
N LYS A 81 11.97 -23.99 -7.39
CA LYS A 81 12.28 -23.50 -8.74
C LYS A 81 13.44 -24.25 -9.38
N MET A 82 14.46 -24.65 -8.63
CA MET A 82 15.69 -25.32 -9.11
C MET A 82 15.65 -26.85 -8.96
N ALA A 83 14.46 -27.44 -8.86
CA ALA A 83 14.33 -28.88 -8.70
C ALA A 83 15.01 -29.64 -9.87
N PRO A 84 15.66 -30.80 -9.61
CA PRO A 84 16.53 -31.48 -10.58
C PRO A 84 15.88 -31.76 -11.94
N TYR A 85 14.56 -31.99 -11.97
CA TYR A 85 13.82 -32.23 -13.20
C TYR A 85 13.72 -30.99 -14.11
N LYS A 86 13.83 -29.75 -13.59
CA LYS A 86 13.87 -28.53 -14.44
C LYS A 86 15.21 -28.33 -15.16
N LYS A 87 16.28 -28.94 -14.66
CA LYS A 87 17.55 -29.02 -15.41
C LYS A 87 17.45 -30.03 -16.55
N VAL A 88 16.74 -31.14 -16.31
CA VAL A 88 16.38 -32.12 -17.35
C VAL A 88 15.47 -31.46 -18.39
N GLU A 89 14.53 -30.60 -17.97
CA GLU A 89 13.66 -29.81 -18.85
C GLU A 89 14.44 -28.91 -19.82
N ALA A 90 15.37 -28.09 -19.31
CA ALA A 90 16.21 -27.25 -20.15
C ALA A 90 17.05 -28.08 -21.13
N ALA A 91 17.60 -29.22 -20.67
CA ALA A 91 18.35 -30.14 -21.53
C ALA A 91 17.47 -30.79 -22.62
N VAL A 92 16.23 -31.18 -22.29
CA VAL A 92 15.26 -31.77 -23.24
C VAL A 92 14.81 -30.75 -24.27
N SER A 93 14.53 -29.50 -23.88
CA SER A 93 14.21 -28.43 -24.82
C SER A 93 15.38 -28.12 -25.76
N SER A 94 16.62 -28.09 -25.25
CA SER A 94 17.82 -27.95 -26.10
C SER A 94 18.01 -29.14 -27.05
N LEU A 95 17.74 -30.37 -26.59
CA LEU A 95 17.80 -31.58 -27.43
C LEU A 95 16.74 -31.57 -28.53
N TYR A 96 15.52 -31.13 -28.23
CA TYR A 96 14.45 -31.02 -29.23
C TYR A 96 14.78 -29.97 -30.29
N GLN A 97 15.28 -28.80 -29.87
CA GLN A 97 15.77 -27.76 -30.78
C GLN A 97 16.96 -28.23 -31.63
N ALA A 98 17.86 -29.04 -31.06
CA ALA A 98 18.96 -29.66 -31.80
C ALA A 98 18.46 -30.71 -32.80
N LYS A 99 17.39 -31.45 -32.47
CA LYS A 99 16.80 -32.46 -33.34
C LYS A 99 16.00 -31.85 -34.49
N SER A 100 15.28 -30.75 -34.26
CA SER A 100 14.58 -30.01 -35.32
C SER A 100 15.54 -29.29 -36.26
N SER A 101 16.69 -28.83 -35.77
CA SER A 101 17.75 -28.24 -36.61
C SER A 101 18.64 -29.27 -37.32
N GLY A 102 18.74 -30.50 -36.81
CA GLY A 102 19.50 -31.60 -37.41
C GLY A 102 18.76 -32.41 -38.49
N SER A 103 17.44 -32.25 -38.62
CA SER A 103 16.62 -33.01 -39.59
C SER A 103 16.71 -32.52 -41.04
N SER A 104 17.55 -31.54 -41.35
CA SER A 104 17.69 -30.98 -42.70
C SER A 104 18.73 -31.67 -43.59
N SER A 105 19.40 -32.74 -43.14
CA SER A 105 20.51 -33.33 -43.94
C SER A 105 20.32 -34.73 -44.52
N LEU A 106 19.35 -35.56 -44.10
CA LEU A 106 19.23 -36.94 -44.65
C LEU A 106 17.79 -37.46 -44.59
N ALA A 107 16.99 -37.21 -45.64
CA ALA A 107 15.99 -38.14 -46.18
C ALA A 107 15.19 -37.48 -47.32
N SER A 108 15.60 -37.74 -48.56
CA SER A 108 14.74 -37.63 -49.74
C SER A 108 13.82 -38.85 -49.80
N THR A 109 12.50 -38.65 -49.73
CA THR A 109 11.48 -39.17 -50.67
C THR A 109 10.06 -38.83 -50.19
N SER A 110 9.38 -37.99 -50.98
CA SER A 110 7.93 -37.80 -51.15
C SER A 110 6.94 -38.51 -50.21
N LEU A 111 6.15 -37.71 -49.49
CA LEU A 111 4.68 -37.85 -49.45
C LEU A 111 4.04 -36.53 -49.01
N ASP A 112 3.07 -36.05 -49.78
CA ASP A 112 2.27 -34.85 -49.51
C ASP A 112 1.58 -34.92 -48.14
N SER A 113 1.80 -33.91 -47.29
CA SER A 113 0.74 -33.28 -46.51
C SER A 113 1.27 -32.00 -45.89
N ALA A 114 0.54 -30.91 -46.11
CA ALA A 114 0.78 -29.63 -45.46
C ALA A 114 0.64 -29.79 -43.94
N ILE A 115 1.76 -29.90 -43.24
CA ILE A 115 1.79 -29.77 -41.78
C ILE A 115 2.10 -28.31 -41.50
N SER A 116 1.04 -27.58 -41.17
CA SER A 116 1.11 -26.28 -40.49
C SER A 116 2.14 -26.36 -39.36
N GLU A 117 3.13 -25.47 -39.35
CA GLU A 117 4.06 -25.27 -38.24
C GLU A 117 3.27 -24.77 -37.01
N THR A 118 2.58 -25.69 -36.33
CA THR A 118 2.11 -25.45 -34.98
C THR A 118 3.31 -25.62 -34.06
N GLN A 119 3.80 -24.50 -33.52
CA GLN A 119 4.64 -24.51 -32.34
C GLN A 119 3.87 -25.24 -31.23
N LEU A 120 4.13 -26.54 -31.07
CA LEU A 120 3.63 -27.33 -29.95
C LEU A 120 4.01 -26.61 -28.66
N THR A 121 3.01 -26.34 -27.82
CA THR A 121 3.24 -25.74 -26.52
C THR A 121 4.11 -26.68 -25.67
N PHE A 122 4.90 -26.08 -24.79
CA PHE A 122 5.85 -26.77 -23.91
C PHE A 122 5.25 -28.00 -23.19
N GLN A 123 3.97 -27.96 -22.85
CA GLN A 123 3.23 -29.03 -22.19
C GLN A 123 2.85 -30.18 -23.14
N GLU A 124 2.64 -29.90 -24.42
CA GLU A 124 2.31 -30.88 -25.46
C GLU A 124 3.56 -31.70 -25.85
N THR A 125 4.75 -31.09 -25.88
CA THR A 125 6.01 -31.79 -26.14
C THR A 125 6.33 -32.84 -25.07
N PHE A 126 6.09 -32.51 -23.79
CA PHE A 126 6.29 -33.44 -22.67
C PHE A 126 5.24 -34.55 -22.63
N SER A 127 3.99 -34.23 -22.97
CA SER A 127 2.91 -35.21 -23.08
C SER A 127 3.18 -36.24 -24.20
N GLN A 128 3.74 -35.79 -25.34
CA GLN A 128 4.19 -36.69 -26.41
C GLN A 128 5.37 -37.59 -26.00
N MET A 129 6.20 -37.13 -25.06
CA MET A 129 7.37 -37.86 -24.55
C MET A 129 7.04 -38.76 -23.34
N GLY A 130 5.78 -38.79 -22.89
CA GLY A 130 5.35 -39.57 -21.72
C GLY A 130 5.88 -39.05 -20.37
N ILE A 131 6.37 -37.82 -20.31
CA ILE A 131 6.93 -37.21 -19.10
C ILE A 131 5.88 -36.24 -18.53
N SER A 132 5.31 -36.57 -17.38
CA SER A 132 4.42 -35.66 -16.65
C SER A 132 5.24 -34.62 -15.88
N ILE A 133 5.03 -33.33 -16.18
CA ILE A 133 5.57 -32.24 -15.36
C ILE A 133 4.88 -32.30 -13.98
N PRO A 134 5.61 -32.31 -12.85
CA PRO A 134 4.97 -32.36 -11.53
C PRO A 134 4.20 -31.07 -11.25
N GLN A 135 2.88 -31.06 -11.51
CA GLN A 135 1.96 -29.97 -11.13
C GLN A 135 1.99 -29.66 -9.62
N ILE A 136 2.46 -30.61 -8.81
CA ILE A 136 2.58 -30.53 -7.36
C ILE A 136 3.63 -29.49 -6.94
N ASP A 137 4.79 -29.44 -7.59
CA ASP A 137 5.87 -28.52 -7.22
C ASP A 137 5.52 -27.06 -7.53
N GLN A 138 4.74 -26.83 -8.59
CA GLN A 138 4.29 -25.49 -8.93
C GLN A 138 3.22 -24.96 -7.98
N LYS A 139 2.30 -25.82 -7.53
CA LYS A 139 1.33 -25.44 -6.50
C LYS A 139 2.04 -25.05 -5.21
N ILE A 140 3.01 -25.85 -4.76
CA ILE A 140 3.81 -25.55 -3.56
C ILE A 140 4.57 -24.23 -3.74
N TYR A 141 5.16 -24.01 -4.92
CA TYR A 141 5.81 -22.74 -5.26
C TYR A 141 4.87 -21.54 -5.08
N LEU A 142 3.67 -21.59 -5.67
CA LEU A 142 2.70 -20.49 -5.58
C LEU A 142 2.18 -20.30 -4.15
N ASP A 143 1.91 -21.37 -3.42
CA ASP A 143 1.45 -21.31 -2.02
C ASP A 143 2.52 -20.65 -1.13
N VAL A 144 3.78 -21.04 -1.26
CA VAL A 144 4.90 -20.43 -0.50
C VAL A 144 5.08 -18.96 -0.90
N PHE A 145 4.89 -18.61 -2.17
CA PHE A 145 4.99 -17.22 -2.62
C PHE A 145 3.87 -16.35 -2.03
N PHE A 146 2.64 -16.87 -1.92
CA PHE A 146 1.57 -16.17 -1.19
C PHE A 146 1.92 -15.97 0.28
N GLU A 147 2.56 -16.94 0.94
CA GLU A 147 2.99 -16.75 2.33
C GLU A 147 4.07 -15.67 2.51
N ILE A 148 4.97 -15.54 1.53
CA ILE A 148 5.91 -14.41 1.50
C ILE A 148 5.17 -13.07 1.41
N ILE A 149 4.16 -12.97 0.54
CA ILE A 149 3.33 -11.78 0.41
C ILE A 149 2.56 -11.50 1.70
N ASN A 150 2.02 -12.52 2.37
CA ASN A 150 1.35 -12.37 3.67
C ASN A 150 2.30 -11.74 4.70
N ILE A 151 3.56 -12.16 4.76
CA ILE A 151 4.56 -11.54 5.62
C ILE A 151 4.77 -10.07 5.24
N GLN A 152 4.91 -9.75 3.96
CA GLN A 152 5.04 -8.35 3.51
C GLN A 152 3.84 -7.50 3.89
N LYS A 153 2.61 -8.03 3.77
CA LYS A 153 1.38 -7.36 4.21
C LYS A 153 1.41 -7.09 5.72
N ILE A 154 1.87 -8.05 6.52
CA ILE A 154 2.02 -7.85 7.98
C ILE A 154 3.04 -6.74 8.26
N LEU A 155 4.21 -6.76 7.61
CA LEU A 155 5.22 -5.70 7.75
C LEU A 155 4.64 -4.34 7.37
N TYR A 156 3.91 -4.26 6.26
CA TYR A 156 3.22 -3.04 5.82
C TYR A 156 2.20 -2.55 6.85
N HIS A 157 1.42 -3.43 7.48
CA HIS A 157 0.50 -3.06 8.55
C HIS A 157 1.21 -2.52 9.79
N GLU A 158 2.38 -3.07 10.15
CA GLU A 158 3.20 -2.51 11.23
C GLU A 158 3.72 -1.11 10.86
N VAL A 159 4.17 -0.91 9.62
CA VAL A 159 4.60 0.42 9.13
C VAL A 159 3.44 1.42 9.15
N LEU A 160 2.25 1.04 8.68
CA LEU A 160 1.06 1.89 8.76
C LEU A 160 0.73 2.27 10.20
N PHE A 161 0.80 1.31 11.12
CA PHE A 161 0.59 1.57 12.55
C PHE A 161 1.60 2.59 13.09
N ILE A 162 2.87 2.49 12.69
CA ILE A 162 3.90 3.48 13.03
C ILE A 162 3.56 4.85 12.45
N ILE A 163 3.18 4.94 11.16
CA ILE A 163 2.80 6.20 10.52
C ILE A 163 1.62 6.87 11.26
N GLU A 164 0.62 6.10 11.67
CA GLU A 164 -0.57 6.62 12.36
C GLU A 164 -0.26 7.08 13.80
N ASN A 165 0.68 6.43 14.49
CA ASN A 165 0.93 6.68 15.92
C ASN A 165 2.16 7.57 16.20
N VAL A 166 3.14 7.63 15.30
CA VAL A 166 4.27 8.59 15.41
C VAL A 166 3.78 10.03 15.31
N VAL A 167 2.61 10.26 14.68
CA VAL A 167 1.95 11.57 14.59
C VAL A 167 1.40 12.06 15.94
N LEU A 168 1.08 11.18 16.89
CA LEU A 168 0.45 11.55 18.16
C LEU A 168 1.38 12.28 19.15
N PHE A 169 2.66 12.48 18.82
CA PHE A 169 3.68 12.99 19.76
C PHE A 169 4.43 14.25 19.30
N ILE A 170 3.87 15.09 18.42
CA ILE A 170 4.64 16.17 17.78
C ILE A 170 4.56 17.51 18.52
N PHE A 171 5.72 17.94 19.02
CA PHE A 171 6.25 19.30 18.96
C PHE A 171 7.68 19.24 18.36
N ALA A 172 7.87 19.16 17.02
CA ALA A 172 9.16 19.45 16.33
C ALA A 172 9.14 19.17 14.80
N GLU A 173 9.93 19.95 14.05
CA GLU A 173 10.20 19.85 12.59
C GLU A 173 10.89 18.53 12.16
N THR A 174 11.61 17.88 13.08
CA THR A 174 12.25 16.56 12.91
C THR A 174 11.24 15.45 12.61
N ASN A 175 9.99 15.61 13.05
CA ASN A 175 8.93 14.61 12.86
C ASN A 175 8.40 14.57 11.41
N LYS A 176 8.47 15.67 10.65
CA LYS A 176 8.06 15.70 9.22
C LYS A 176 8.96 14.81 8.35
N LYS A 177 10.28 14.85 8.58
CA LYS A 177 11.24 14.02 7.83
C LYS A 177 11.09 12.53 8.16
N CYS A 178 10.91 12.19 9.43
CA CYS A 178 10.70 10.79 9.81
C CYS A 178 9.40 10.22 9.24
N LYS A 179 8.30 10.99 9.26
CA LYS A 179 7.03 10.61 8.61
C LYS A 179 7.22 10.35 7.12
N LYS A 180 8.00 11.19 6.43
CA LYS A 180 8.34 11.00 5.01
C LYS A 180 9.11 9.70 4.76
N LEU A 181 10.09 9.35 5.60
CA LEU A 181 10.84 8.09 5.46
C LEU A 181 9.95 6.86 5.65
N TRP A 182 9.11 6.83 6.69
CA TRP A 182 8.16 5.72 6.89
C TRP A 182 7.16 5.60 5.75
N LYS A 183 6.73 6.73 5.16
CA LYS A 183 5.89 6.73 3.96
C LYS A 183 6.61 6.12 2.75
N ILE A 184 7.84 6.55 2.47
CA ILE A 184 8.65 5.98 1.38
C ILE A 184 8.85 4.47 1.58
N PHE A 185 9.09 4.05 2.82
CA PHE A 185 9.23 2.63 3.14
C PHE A 185 7.92 1.86 2.92
N ALA A 186 6.78 2.44 3.29
CA ALA A 186 5.45 1.88 3.01
C ALA A 186 5.21 1.75 1.49
N ASP A 187 5.54 2.77 0.70
CA ASP A 187 5.42 2.76 -0.75
C ASP A 187 6.32 1.67 -1.37
N ASN A 188 7.56 1.53 -0.88
CA ASN A 188 8.49 0.49 -1.32
C ASN A 188 8.00 -0.93 -0.98
N LEU A 189 7.37 -1.12 0.18
CA LEU A 189 6.70 -2.38 0.54
C LEU A 189 5.53 -2.70 -0.39
N GLN A 190 4.68 -1.70 -0.69
CA GLN A 190 3.57 -1.87 -1.63
C GLN A 190 4.06 -2.24 -3.03
N LEU A 191 5.09 -1.58 -3.54
CA LEU A 191 5.69 -1.89 -4.84
C LEU A 191 6.23 -3.32 -4.88
N SER A 192 6.89 -3.78 -3.81
CA SER A 192 7.37 -5.15 -3.73
C SER A 192 6.22 -6.17 -3.73
N ILE A 193 5.15 -5.92 -2.97
CA ILE A 193 3.96 -6.78 -2.95
C ILE A 193 3.32 -6.82 -4.35
N GLN A 194 3.21 -5.67 -5.01
CA GLN A 194 2.65 -5.57 -6.36
C GLN A 194 3.47 -6.38 -7.37
N ASP A 195 4.80 -6.23 -7.36
CA ASP A 195 5.69 -6.98 -8.25
C ASP A 195 5.52 -8.50 -8.04
N HIS A 196 5.53 -8.97 -6.78
CA HIS A 196 5.36 -10.38 -6.46
C HIS A 196 3.98 -10.93 -6.87
N LEU A 197 2.90 -10.18 -6.63
CA LEU A 197 1.56 -10.57 -7.06
C LEU A 197 1.44 -10.62 -8.60
N CYS A 198 2.08 -9.70 -9.32
CA CYS A 198 2.14 -9.74 -10.78
C CYS A 198 2.89 -10.99 -11.27
N THR A 199 4.00 -11.37 -10.62
CA THR A 199 4.72 -12.62 -10.92
C THR A 199 3.84 -13.85 -10.69
N ILE A 200 3.15 -13.94 -9.54
CA ILE A 200 2.20 -15.03 -9.26
C ILE A 200 1.10 -15.08 -10.32
N ARG A 201 0.52 -13.93 -10.67
CA ARG A 201 -0.54 -13.84 -11.69
C ARG A 201 -0.08 -14.40 -13.03
N GLN A 202 1.08 -13.96 -13.52
CA GLN A 202 1.64 -14.41 -14.80
C GLN A 202 1.91 -15.92 -14.79
N ILE A 203 2.54 -16.43 -13.73
CA ILE A 203 2.85 -17.85 -13.61
C ILE A 203 1.55 -18.67 -13.54
N ALA A 204 0.62 -18.28 -12.68
CA ALA A 204 -0.64 -18.99 -12.50
C ALA A 204 -1.53 -19.00 -13.75
N GLU A 205 -1.50 -17.92 -14.54
CA GLU A 205 -2.18 -17.84 -15.84
C GLU A 205 -1.55 -18.81 -16.84
N SER A 206 -0.22 -18.76 -16.99
CA SER A 206 0.53 -19.61 -17.94
C SER A 206 0.42 -21.11 -17.66
N THR A 207 0.13 -21.50 -16.42
CA THR A 207 0.05 -22.90 -16.01
C THR A 207 -1.34 -23.31 -15.54
N HIS A 208 -2.35 -22.52 -15.89
CA HIS A 208 -3.76 -22.80 -15.64
C HIS A 208 -4.12 -23.07 -14.16
N HIS A 209 -3.39 -22.46 -13.22
CA HIS A 209 -3.73 -22.47 -11.79
C HIS A 209 -4.78 -21.40 -11.48
N ILE A 210 -6.02 -21.66 -11.88
CA ILE A 210 -7.15 -20.70 -11.79
C ILE A 210 -7.33 -20.13 -10.37
N ARG A 211 -7.17 -20.96 -9.33
CA ARG A 211 -7.31 -20.50 -7.94
C ARG A 211 -6.28 -19.43 -7.56
N HIS A 212 -5.01 -19.70 -7.84
CA HIS A 212 -3.92 -18.78 -7.56
C HIS A 212 -4.02 -17.52 -8.41
N TYR A 213 -4.41 -17.66 -9.68
CA TYR A 213 -4.68 -16.52 -10.58
C TYR A 213 -5.77 -15.60 -10.02
N LEU A 214 -6.92 -16.16 -9.63
CA LEU A 214 -8.02 -15.39 -9.05
C LEU A 214 -7.64 -14.72 -7.73
N SER A 215 -6.98 -15.47 -6.83
CA SER A 215 -6.50 -14.93 -5.55
C SER A 215 -5.52 -13.78 -5.77
N ALA A 216 -4.55 -13.92 -6.68
CA ALA A 216 -3.57 -12.86 -6.96
C ALA A 216 -4.23 -11.58 -7.47
N ASN A 217 -5.22 -11.71 -8.37
CA ASN A 217 -5.96 -10.56 -8.88
C ASN A 217 -6.79 -9.87 -7.79
N VAL A 218 -7.46 -10.63 -6.92
CA VAL A 218 -8.21 -10.05 -5.80
C VAL A 218 -7.28 -9.31 -4.83
N GLU A 219 -6.13 -9.91 -4.49
CA GLU A 219 -5.13 -9.29 -3.63
C GLU A 219 -4.50 -8.03 -4.27
N LEU A 220 -4.29 -8.00 -5.60
CA LEU A 220 -3.85 -6.81 -6.33
C LEU A 220 -4.86 -5.67 -6.24
N ILE A 221 -6.16 -5.98 -6.41
CA ILE A 221 -7.23 -4.98 -6.31
C ILE A 221 -7.27 -4.41 -4.88
N GLU A 222 -7.14 -5.26 -3.86
CA GLU A 222 -7.09 -4.83 -2.45
C GLU A 222 -5.88 -3.95 -2.16
N LEU A 223 -4.70 -4.31 -2.71
CA LEU A 223 -3.49 -3.50 -2.62
C LEU A 223 -3.70 -2.11 -3.23
N HIS A 224 -4.22 -2.03 -4.46
CA HIS A 224 -4.48 -0.75 -5.11
C HIS A 224 -5.44 0.13 -4.29
N ALA A 225 -6.49 -0.45 -3.70
CA ALA A 225 -7.39 0.29 -2.81
C ALA A 225 -6.64 0.87 -1.60
N ASN A 226 -5.73 0.10 -1.00
CA ASN A 226 -4.92 0.55 0.13
C ASN A 226 -3.90 1.63 -0.29
N MET A 227 -3.30 1.52 -1.48
CA MET A 227 -2.40 2.53 -2.04
C MET A 227 -3.12 3.87 -2.25
N LEU A 228 -4.29 3.87 -2.88
CA LEU A 228 -5.10 5.07 -3.09
C LEU A 228 -5.52 5.69 -1.75
N LYS A 229 -5.98 4.88 -0.80
CA LYS A 229 -6.36 5.37 0.54
C LYS A 229 -5.18 6.03 1.25
N LEU A 230 -3.98 5.46 1.16
CA LEU A 230 -2.78 6.06 1.75
C LEU A 230 -2.39 7.37 1.05
N GLN A 231 -2.48 7.42 -0.28
CA GLN A 231 -2.23 8.64 -1.07
C GLN A 231 -3.20 9.77 -0.71
N LEU A 232 -4.48 9.46 -0.49
CA LEU A 232 -5.48 10.45 -0.10
C LEU A 232 -5.32 10.89 1.36
N LYS A 233 -5.02 9.97 2.28
CA LYS A 233 -4.72 10.30 3.69
C LYS A 233 -3.43 11.10 3.86
N CYS A 234 -2.45 10.87 2.99
CA CYS A 234 -1.12 11.46 3.05
C CYS A 234 -0.70 11.89 1.64
N PRO A 235 -1.25 12.98 1.11
CA PRO A 235 -0.94 13.47 -0.24
C PRO A 235 0.55 13.79 -0.41
N PRO A 236 1.15 13.59 -1.61
CA PRO A 236 2.55 13.89 -1.88
C PRO A 236 2.90 15.37 -1.65
N ASN A 237 1.96 16.25 -2.01
CA ASN A 237 2.11 17.70 -1.93
C ASN A 237 1.53 18.29 -0.63
N GLY A 238 1.17 17.44 0.35
CA GLY A 238 0.52 17.88 1.60
C GLY A 238 -0.97 18.19 1.46
N ILE A 239 -1.45 18.46 0.24
CA ILE A 239 -2.86 18.70 -0.08
C ILE A 239 -3.29 17.78 -1.23
N VAL A 240 -4.55 17.37 -1.23
CA VAL A 240 -5.16 16.68 -2.38
C VAL A 240 -5.45 17.71 -3.46
N ASP A 241 -4.55 17.81 -4.44
CA ASP A 241 -4.72 18.68 -5.60
C ASP A 241 -5.66 18.06 -6.65
N ASN A 242 -6.15 18.89 -7.58
CA ASN A 242 -7.03 18.43 -8.67
C ASN A 242 -6.38 17.30 -9.49
N LYS A 243 -5.04 17.29 -9.62
CA LYS A 243 -4.32 16.25 -10.36
C LYS A 243 -4.39 14.90 -9.66
N LEU A 244 -4.21 14.87 -8.34
CA LEU A 244 -4.33 13.68 -7.51
C LEU A 244 -5.77 13.19 -7.48
N GLN A 245 -6.74 14.11 -7.44
CA GLN A 245 -8.16 13.77 -7.51
C GLN A 245 -8.49 13.09 -8.85
N THR A 246 -8.17 13.72 -9.99
CA THR A 246 -8.41 13.14 -11.32
C THR A 246 -7.72 11.79 -11.47
N CYS A 247 -6.44 11.67 -11.07
CA CYS A 247 -5.70 10.41 -11.14
C CYS A 247 -6.33 9.31 -10.26
N THR A 248 -6.85 9.68 -9.08
CA THR A 248 -7.56 8.74 -8.20
C THR A 248 -8.85 8.26 -8.86
N MET A 249 -9.64 9.18 -9.45
CA MET A 249 -10.89 8.85 -10.12
C MET A 249 -10.66 7.92 -11.32
N GLU A 250 -9.68 8.21 -12.17
CA GLU A 250 -9.32 7.37 -13.32
C GLU A 250 -8.95 5.95 -12.87
N LYS A 251 -8.06 5.82 -11.88
CA LYS A 251 -7.67 4.51 -11.33
C LYS A 251 -8.85 3.75 -10.74
N CYS A 252 -9.75 4.43 -10.03
CA CYS A 252 -10.96 3.80 -9.50
C CYS A 252 -11.85 3.24 -10.62
N GLU A 253 -12.06 3.98 -11.71
CA GLU A 253 -12.88 3.51 -12.84
C GLU A 253 -12.23 2.35 -13.59
N ASP A 254 -10.91 2.39 -13.81
CA ASP A 254 -10.18 1.30 -14.45
C ASP A 254 -10.23 0.01 -13.62
N ILE A 255 -10.09 0.12 -12.30
CA ILE A 255 -10.19 -1.03 -11.40
C ILE A 255 -11.62 -1.57 -11.33
N LYS A 256 -12.65 -0.70 -11.37
CA LYS A 256 -14.05 -1.15 -11.45
C LYS A 256 -14.33 -1.94 -12.72
N LYS A 257 -13.84 -1.48 -13.88
CA LYS A 257 -13.90 -2.25 -15.14
C LYS A 257 -13.20 -3.59 -15.01
N PHE A 258 -12.02 -3.61 -14.37
CA PHE A 258 -11.28 -4.84 -14.11
C PHE A 258 -12.07 -5.82 -13.21
N ILE A 259 -12.72 -5.34 -12.15
CA ILE A 259 -13.59 -6.14 -11.28
C ILE A 259 -14.73 -6.77 -12.09
N ILE A 260 -15.40 -6.03 -12.97
CA ILE A 260 -16.48 -6.54 -13.82
C ILE A 260 -15.97 -7.69 -14.72
N ASN A 261 -14.82 -7.49 -15.35
CA ASN A 261 -14.20 -8.54 -16.18
C ASN A 261 -13.84 -9.78 -15.36
N MET A 262 -13.35 -9.60 -14.13
CA MET A 262 -13.04 -10.70 -13.22
C MET A 262 -14.29 -11.46 -12.78
N ILE A 263 -15.40 -10.78 -12.49
CA ILE A 263 -16.69 -11.40 -12.17
C ILE A 263 -17.18 -12.24 -13.35
N LYS A 264 -17.09 -11.70 -14.57
CA LYS A 264 -17.43 -12.43 -15.79
C LYS A 264 -16.57 -13.68 -15.95
N TYR A 265 -15.25 -13.55 -15.83
CA TYR A 265 -14.32 -14.69 -15.87
C TYR A 265 -14.67 -15.77 -14.83
N CYS A 266 -14.99 -15.39 -13.59
CA CYS A 266 -15.43 -16.34 -12.55
C CYS A 266 -16.77 -17.02 -12.88
N THR A 267 -17.63 -16.32 -13.63
CA THR A 267 -18.94 -16.84 -14.04
C THR A 267 -18.79 -17.87 -15.14
N ASP A 268 -17.92 -17.60 -16.12
CA ASP A 268 -17.71 -18.40 -17.33
C ASP A 268 -16.85 -19.67 -17.09
N ASN A 269 -15.98 -19.67 -16.08
CA ASN A 269 -15.11 -20.81 -15.76
C ASN A 269 -15.73 -21.79 -14.75
N ASP A 270 -15.47 -23.08 -14.94
CA ASP A 270 -15.88 -24.14 -14.01
C ASP A 270 -14.98 -24.17 -12.77
N ILE A 271 -15.44 -23.49 -11.71
CA ILE A 271 -14.73 -23.31 -10.45
C ILE A 271 -15.59 -23.88 -9.34
N LYS A 272 -14.95 -24.57 -8.37
CA LYS A 272 -15.65 -25.08 -7.18
C LYS A 272 -16.49 -23.97 -6.53
N LYS A 273 -17.79 -24.24 -6.36
CA LYS A 273 -18.80 -23.28 -5.90
C LYS A 273 -18.37 -22.48 -4.66
N GLU A 274 -17.89 -23.15 -3.61
CA GLU A 274 -17.45 -22.48 -2.37
C GLU A 274 -16.36 -21.43 -2.61
N PHE A 275 -15.40 -21.72 -3.49
CA PHE A 275 -14.33 -20.79 -3.82
C PHE A 275 -14.82 -19.65 -4.72
N LYS A 276 -15.72 -19.96 -5.66
CA LYS A 276 -16.38 -18.96 -6.50
C LYS A 276 -17.16 -17.95 -5.66
N ASP A 277 -17.98 -18.44 -4.72
CA ASP A 277 -18.77 -17.60 -3.81
C ASP A 277 -17.87 -16.71 -2.94
N TYR A 278 -16.74 -17.25 -2.45
CA TYR A 278 -15.73 -16.49 -1.72
C TYR A 278 -15.13 -15.34 -2.56
N ILE A 279 -14.71 -15.62 -3.81
CA ILE A 279 -14.12 -14.62 -4.70
C ILE A 279 -15.15 -13.55 -5.08
N LEU A 280 -16.37 -13.95 -5.45
CA LEU A 280 -17.43 -13.02 -5.82
C LEU A 280 -17.79 -12.09 -4.65
N LYS A 281 -17.87 -12.62 -3.43
CA LYS A 281 -18.06 -11.80 -2.22
C LYS A 281 -16.93 -10.79 -2.05
N LYS A 282 -15.67 -11.23 -2.12
CA LYS A 282 -14.52 -10.32 -2.02
C LYS A 282 -14.54 -9.23 -3.10
N LEU A 283 -14.86 -9.57 -4.34
CA LEU A 283 -14.95 -8.60 -5.45
C LEU A 283 -16.07 -7.58 -5.21
N SER A 284 -17.22 -8.00 -4.68
CA SER A 284 -18.32 -7.11 -4.31
C SER A 284 -17.93 -6.16 -3.16
N ASP A 285 -17.26 -6.67 -2.12
CA ASP A 285 -16.78 -5.86 -1.01
C ASP A 285 -15.71 -4.84 -1.47
N LEU A 286 -14.83 -5.24 -2.39
CA LEU A 286 -13.86 -4.35 -3.00
C LEU A 286 -14.52 -3.27 -3.85
N GLN A 287 -15.56 -3.60 -4.62
CA GLN A 287 -16.31 -2.62 -5.39
C GLN A 287 -16.86 -1.50 -4.49
N LYS A 288 -17.48 -1.86 -3.36
CA LYS A 288 -17.95 -0.89 -2.35
C LYS A 288 -16.80 -0.04 -1.79
N LYS A 289 -15.66 -0.66 -1.50
CA LYS A 289 -14.47 0.07 -1.01
C LYS A 289 -13.96 1.10 -2.02
N PHE A 290 -14.04 0.81 -3.32
CA PHE A 290 -13.71 1.79 -4.37
C PHE A 290 -14.76 2.89 -4.52
N ASP A 291 -16.03 2.60 -4.26
CA ASP A 291 -17.07 3.64 -4.18
C ASP A 291 -16.79 4.58 -3.00
N GLU A 292 -16.48 4.05 -1.82
CA GLU A 292 -16.10 4.86 -0.64
C GLU A 292 -14.86 5.74 -0.90
N ILE A 293 -13.83 5.19 -1.55
CA ILE A 293 -12.62 5.95 -1.92
C ILE A 293 -12.95 7.08 -2.89
N LYS A 294 -13.85 6.83 -3.85
CA LYS A 294 -14.29 7.84 -4.81
C LYS A 294 -15.03 8.98 -4.10
N THR A 295 -16.00 8.65 -3.26
CA THR A 295 -16.73 9.66 -2.45
C THR A 295 -15.76 10.46 -1.57
N TYR A 296 -14.81 9.80 -0.91
CA TYR A 296 -13.81 10.48 -0.09
C TYR A 296 -12.94 11.45 -0.92
N ALA A 297 -12.49 11.04 -2.11
CA ALA A 297 -11.71 11.91 -2.99
C ALA A 297 -12.52 13.13 -3.50
N GLU A 298 -13.83 12.99 -3.66
CA GLU A 298 -14.75 14.09 -4.00
C GLU A 298 -14.96 15.04 -2.80
N ASP A 299 -15.15 14.51 -1.60
CA ASP A 299 -15.44 15.30 -0.40
C ASP A 299 -14.19 16.00 0.19
N VAL A 300 -13.00 15.42 0.07
CA VAL A 300 -11.75 16.03 0.57
C VAL A 300 -11.46 17.37 -0.15
N SER A 301 -11.92 17.54 -1.39
CA SER A 301 -11.84 18.85 -2.08
C SER A 301 -12.58 19.99 -1.37
N LYS A 302 -13.45 19.67 -0.40
CA LYS A 302 -14.27 20.61 0.38
C LYS A 302 -13.88 20.72 1.86
N THR A 303 -12.90 19.93 2.33
CA THR A 303 -12.61 19.80 3.77
C THR A 303 -11.21 20.30 4.09
N ILE A 304 -11.07 21.12 5.15
CA ILE A 304 -9.78 21.57 5.68
C ILE A 304 -8.91 20.33 5.97
N THR A 305 -7.75 20.27 5.35
CA THR A 305 -6.79 19.18 5.51
C THR A 305 -6.18 19.20 6.92
N PHE A 306 -5.66 18.07 7.39
CA PHE A 306 -4.97 17.99 8.69
C PHE A 306 -3.78 18.97 8.78
N GLU A 307 -3.10 19.22 7.66
CA GLU A 307 -1.99 20.16 7.61
C GLU A 307 -2.49 21.62 7.69
N GLU A 308 -3.63 21.94 7.06
CA GLU A 308 -4.31 23.24 7.22
C GLU A 308 -4.88 23.42 8.62
N GLU A 309 -5.45 22.38 9.26
CA GLU A 309 -5.90 22.44 10.65
C GLU A 309 -4.73 22.72 11.61
N LEU A 310 -3.57 22.11 11.34
CA LEU A 310 -2.35 22.36 12.10
C LEU A 310 -1.75 23.74 11.85
N GLU A 311 -1.84 24.26 10.61
CA GLU A 311 -1.37 25.61 10.29
C GLU A 311 -2.32 26.66 10.88
N ILE A 312 -3.62 26.43 10.83
CA ILE A 312 -4.61 27.22 11.57
C ILE A 312 -4.28 27.19 13.06
N ARG A 313 -4.00 26.02 13.63
CA ARG A 313 -3.60 25.89 15.04
C ARG A 313 -2.30 26.62 15.35
N ARG A 314 -1.32 26.60 14.45
CA ARG A 314 -0.05 27.32 14.57
C ARG A 314 -0.27 28.83 14.56
N VAL A 315 -1.00 29.35 13.58
CA VAL A 315 -1.35 30.78 13.47
C VAL A 315 -2.13 31.23 14.70
N MET A 316 -3.10 30.42 15.14
CA MET A 316 -3.85 30.67 16.38
C MET A 316 -2.93 30.74 17.60
N GLN A 317 -1.94 29.85 17.73
CA GLN A 317 -0.99 29.86 18.86
C GLN A 317 0.05 30.99 18.81
N THR A 318 0.41 31.47 17.62
CA THR A 318 1.42 32.53 17.47
C THR A 318 0.82 33.93 17.60
N GLU A 319 -0.40 34.14 17.08
CA GLU A 319 -1.10 35.44 17.06
C GLU A 319 -1.95 35.66 18.32
N PHE A 320 -2.48 34.60 18.95
CA PHE A 320 -3.32 34.70 20.16
C PHE A 320 -2.63 34.10 21.38
N LYS A 321 -1.66 34.84 21.95
CA LYS A 321 -0.95 34.45 23.18
C LYS A 321 -1.72 34.71 24.49
N SER A 322 -2.93 35.25 24.44
CA SER A 322 -3.72 35.55 25.64
C SER A 322 -5.21 35.19 25.48
N SER A 323 -5.67 34.27 26.35
CA SER A 323 -7.06 33.89 26.67
C SER A 323 -7.99 33.45 25.52
N GLY A 324 -7.88 32.18 25.13
CA GLY A 324 -8.76 31.49 24.18
C GLY A 324 -10.21 31.29 24.65
N HIS A 325 -11.04 32.31 24.52
CA HIS A 325 -12.50 32.19 24.64
C HIS A 325 -13.16 32.22 23.25
N TRP A 326 -13.88 31.16 22.93
CA TRP A 326 -14.71 31.06 21.72
C TRP A 326 -16.12 31.57 22.00
N TYR A 327 -16.68 32.32 21.06
CA TYR A 327 -18.01 32.88 21.13
C TYR A 327 -18.80 32.52 19.87
N ASP A 328 -20.11 32.44 20.00
CA ASP A 328 -21.04 32.26 18.89
C ASP A 328 -21.85 33.55 18.69
N CYS A 329 -21.99 33.98 17.43
CA CYS A 329 -22.91 35.05 17.06
C CYS A 329 -24.38 34.62 17.26
N PRO A 330 -25.37 35.52 17.17
CA PRO A 330 -26.79 35.17 17.32
C PRO A 330 -27.26 34.03 16.39
N ASN A 331 -26.60 33.88 15.23
CA ASN A 331 -26.88 32.86 14.22
C ASN A 331 -26.01 31.58 14.35
N GLY A 332 -25.09 31.50 15.33
CA GLY A 332 -24.33 30.28 15.63
C GLY A 332 -22.94 30.15 14.97
N HIS A 333 -22.45 31.19 14.31
CA HIS A 333 -21.10 31.20 13.71
C HIS A 333 -20.02 31.51 14.76
N PRO A 334 -18.94 30.72 14.84
CA PRO A 334 -17.90 30.89 15.84
C PRO A 334 -17.00 32.09 15.55
N TYR A 335 -16.62 32.84 16.58
CA TYR A 335 -15.61 33.89 16.53
C TYR A 335 -14.80 33.94 17.84
N THR A 336 -13.67 34.63 17.82
CA THR A 336 -12.76 34.77 18.98
C THR A 336 -12.58 36.23 19.34
N ILE A 337 -12.35 36.50 20.62
CA ILE A 337 -11.99 37.84 21.11
C ILE A 337 -10.53 37.79 21.55
N GLY A 338 -9.70 38.70 21.03
CA GLY A 338 -8.24 38.64 21.17
C GLY A 338 -7.72 39.02 22.56
N GLU A 339 -7.47 40.32 22.79
CA GLU A 339 -6.50 40.77 23.81
C GLU A 339 -6.73 40.26 25.24
N CYS A 340 -7.93 40.46 25.78
CA CYS A 340 -8.30 40.06 27.15
C CYS A 340 -9.28 38.89 27.20
N GLY A 341 -9.64 38.32 26.04
CA GLY A 341 -10.58 37.21 25.93
C GLY A 341 -12.00 37.55 26.37
N ARG A 342 -12.36 38.84 26.51
CA ARG A 342 -13.71 39.30 26.88
C ARG A 342 -14.14 40.47 26.00
N ALA A 343 -15.45 40.59 25.80
CA ALA A 343 -16.05 41.60 24.94
C ALA A 343 -15.72 43.05 25.37
N TRP A 344 -14.93 43.75 24.55
CA TRP A 344 -14.58 45.17 24.75
C TRP A 344 -14.93 46.05 23.56
N GLU A 345 -14.99 45.47 22.36
CA GLU A 345 -15.36 46.13 21.12
C GLU A 345 -16.50 45.37 20.41
N LYS A 346 -17.37 46.13 19.74
CA LYS A 346 -18.41 45.59 18.85
C LYS A 346 -17.88 45.48 17.43
N SER A 347 -18.25 44.41 16.74
CA SER A 347 -17.92 44.18 15.33
C SER A 347 -19.08 43.48 14.62
N VAL A 348 -18.89 43.09 13.36
CA VAL A 348 -19.89 42.38 12.55
C VAL A 348 -19.40 40.99 12.17
N CYS A 349 -20.30 40.01 12.24
CA CYS A 349 -20.01 38.64 11.80
C CYS A 349 -19.74 38.63 10.30
N PRO A 350 -18.60 38.09 9.81
CA PRO A 350 -18.28 38.08 8.39
C PRO A 350 -19.20 37.18 7.56
N GLU A 351 -19.91 36.23 8.19
CA GLU A 351 -20.78 35.28 7.50
C GLU A 351 -22.24 35.75 7.42
N CYS A 352 -22.76 36.38 8.48
CA CYS A 352 -24.20 36.75 8.55
C CYS A 352 -24.45 38.23 8.87
N ASN A 353 -23.39 39.03 8.99
CA ASN A 353 -23.45 40.47 9.25
C ASN A 353 -24.16 40.87 10.56
N ALA A 354 -24.42 39.91 11.46
CA ALA A 354 -24.96 40.16 12.79
C ALA A 354 -23.91 40.81 13.71
N GLU A 355 -24.35 41.63 14.66
CA GLU A 355 -23.46 42.25 15.65
C GLU A 355 -22.80 41.18 16.54
N ILE A 356 -21.48 41.23 16.64
CA ILE A 356 -20.63 40.35 17.46
C ILE A 356 -19.76 41.17 18.43
N GLY A 357 -19.24 40.53 19.47
CA GLY A 357 -18.45 41.20 20.51
C GLY A 357 -19.33 41.81 21.60
N GLY A 358 -19.00 43.03 22.03
CA GLY A 358 -19.73 43.76 23.07
C GLY A 358 -18.84 44.78 23.79
N GLU A 359 -19.29 45.30 24.93
CA GLU A 359 -18.63 46.42 25.64
C GLU A 359 -18.51 46.12 27.14
N SER A 360 -17.50 46.70 27.80
CA SER A 360 -17.33 46.59 29.26
C SER A 360 -17.31 45.15 29.79
N HIS A 361 -16.67 44.23 29.06
CA HIS A 361 -16.63 42.79 29.32
C HIS A 361 -17.98 42.07 29.25
N LYS A 362 -18.99 42.66 28.61
CA LYS A 362 -20.32 42.07 28.40
C LYS A 362 -20.59 41.87 26.91
N LEU A 363 -21.06 40.69 26.55
CA LEU A 363 -21.46 40.36 25.20
C LEU A 363 -22.69 41.16 24.76
N SER A 364 -22.72 41.54 23.49
CA SER A 364 -23.91 42.07 22.83
C SER A 364 -25.04 41.03 22.81
N ALA A 365 -26.29 41.50 22.82
CA ALA A 365 -27.47 40.64 22.92
C ALA A 365 -27.46 39.53 21.85
N GLY A 366 -27.73 38.29 22.28
CA GLY A 366 -27.79 37.11 21.41
C GLY A 366 -26.45 36.42 21.16
N ASN A 367 -25.32 37.06 21.48
CA ASN A 367 -24.02 36.40 21.46
C ASN A 367 -23.88 35.46 22.67
N ARG A 368 -23.21 34.32 22.49
CA ARG A 368 -23.03 33.31 23.56
C ARG A 368 -21.58 32.89 23.66
N GLU A 369 -21.08 32.70 24.88
CA GLU A 369 -19.81 32.01 25.07
C GLU A 369 -20.00 30.52 24.76
N ARG A 370 -19.11 29.97 23.93
CA ARG A 370 -19.20 28.58 23.47
C ARG A 370 -18.56 27.65 24.48
N GLN A 371 -19.34 27.24 25.48
CA GLN A 371 -18.92 26.26 26.49
C GLN A 371 -18.95 24.85 25.89
N ASN A 372 -17.81 24.40 25.33
CA ASN A 372 -17.38 22.99 25.14
C ASN A 372 -16.22 22.81 24.14
N LEU A 373 -15.50 23.88 23.80
CA LEU A 373 -14.12 23.75 23.32
C LEU A 373 -13.23 24.30 24.42
N ALA A 374 -12.85 23.45 25.37
CA ALA A 374 -11.55 23.63 25.99
C ALA A 374 -10.54 23.47 24.85
N ALA A 375 -10.13 24.60 24.26
CA ALA A 375 -8.93 24.65 23.45
C ALA A 375 -7.73 24.48 24.41
N PRO A 376 -6.66 23.82 23.96
CA PRO A 376 -5.71 23.02 24.75
C PRO A 376 -4.92 23.76 25.83
#